data_AF-A0A3D5HNM8-F1
#
_entry.id   AF-A0A3D5HNM8-F1
#
_cell.length_a   1.000
_cell.length_b   1.000
_cell.length_c   1.000
_cell.angle_alpha   90.00
_cell.angle_beta   90.00
_cell.angle_gamma   90.00
#
_symmetry.space_group_name_H-M   'P 1'
#
loop_
_entity.id
_entity.type
_entity.pdbx_description
1 polymer ?
#
loop_
_entity_poly.entity_id
_entity_poly.type
_entity_poly.pdbx_seq_one_letter_code
_entity_poly.pdbx_strand_id
1 'polypeptide(L)'
;IQSYERSAAATAAGLFKDEIVPVSIPQRKGEPLIVSEDEEIKKVKFEKIAGLRAAFTKEGTATAANSSTINDGASALVIASEEAILKHGLTPIARIVSFADAAHEPQWFTTAPTLAAPLAIKRAGLEKSEIDYYEVNEAFSVVTMAFNKELNISENIVNVNGGAVSLGHPLGASGARITTTLAHVLQEKDGKYGCATLCNGGGGASAIILEKI
;
A
#
# COMPACT_ATOMS: atom_id res chain seq x y z
N ILE A 1 0.69 7.61 -13.46
CA ILE A 1 2.03 7.59 -14.11
C ILE A 1 3.10 7.37 -13.04
N GLN A 2 3.30 8.30 -12.10
CA GLN A 2 4.30 8.19 -11.03
C GLN A 2 4.26 6.84 -10.29
N SER A 3 3.08 6.29 -9.96
CA SER A 3 2.96 4.97 -9.33
C SER A 3 3.61 3.85 -10.16
N TYR A 4 3.38 3.80 -11.48
CA TYR A 4 4.03 2.84 -12.39
C TYR A 4 5.55 3.04 -12.48
N GLU A 5 6.02 4.29 -12.55
CA GLU A 5 7.45 4.60 -12.62
C GLU A 5 8.18 4.18 -11.33
N ARG A 6 7.57 4.45 -10.16
CA ARG A 6 8.11 4.05 -8.85
C ARG A 6 8.14 2.54 -8.70
N SER A 7 7.06 1.85 -9.04
CA SER A 7 7.06 0.38 -9.03
C SER A 7 8.12 -0.19 -9.95
N ALA A 8 8.40 0.46 -11.09
CA ALA A 8 9.32 -0.08 -12.10
C ALA A 8 10.76 0.08 -11.63
N ALA A 9 11.05 1.25 -11.06
CA ALA A 9 12.31 1.52 -10.41
C ALA A 9 12.54 0.57 -9.21
N ALA A 10 11.53 0.38 -8.35
CA ALA A 10 11.63 -0.51 -7.18
C ALA A 10 11.85 -1.98 -7.59
N THR A 11 11.12 -2.46 -8.60
CA THR A 11 11.30 -3.81 -9.17
C THR A 11 12.69 -3.98 -9.76
N ALA A 12 13.15 -3.03 -10.59
CA ALA A 12 14.47 -3.09 -11.22
C ALA A 12 15.62 -3.01 -10.19
N ALA A 13 15.44 -2.25 -9.12
CA ALA A 13 16.38 -2.16 -8.00
C ALA A 13 16.33 -3.39 -7.07
N GLY A 14 15.33 -4.26 -7.22
CA GLY A 14 15.15 -5.46 -6.41
C GLY A 14 14.66 -5.19 -4.99
N LEU A 15 13.97 -4.06 -4.76
CA LEU A 15 13.47 -3.68 -3.43
C LEU A 15 12.39 -4.66 -2.94
N PHE A 16 11.57 -5.20 -3.84
CA PHE A 16 10.54 -6.17 -3.47
C PHE A 16 11.03 -7.59 -3.18
N LYS A 17 12.34 -7.88 -3.32
CA LYS A 17 12.87 -9.25 -3.20
C LYS A 17 12.69 -9.83 -1.80
N ASP A 18 12.72 -8.99 -0.78
CA ASP A 18 12.62 -9.43 0.62
C ASP A 18 11.14 -9.56 1.07
N GLU A 19 10.20 -8.95 0.35
CA GLU A 19 8.76 -9.03 0.65
C GLU A 19 7.95 -9.99 -0.26
N ILE A 20 8.46 -10.33 -1.44
CA ILE A 20 7.80 -11.27 -2.37
C ILE A 20 8.30 -12.70 -2.16
N VAL A 21 7.37 -13.60 -1.84
CA VAL A 21 7.60 -15.05 -1.86
C VAL A 21 7.09 -15.61 -3.20
N PRO A 22 7.94 -16.27 -4.02
CA PRO A 22 7.50 -16.80 -5.31
C PRO A 22 6.40 -17.85 -5.21
N VAL A 23 5.45 -17.80 -6.15
CA VAL A 23 4.36 -18.78 -6.28
C VAL A 23 4.69 -19.76 -7.39
N SER A 24 4.68 -21.05 -7.06
CA SER A 24 4.87 -22.15 -8.02
C SER A 24 3.53 -22.62 -8.56
N ILE A 25 3.34 -22.56 -9.88
CA ILE A 25 2.10 -22.91 -10.56
C ILE A 25 2.31 -24.22 -11.34
N PRO A 26 1.69 -25.34 -10.91
CA PRO A 26 1.79 -26.62 -11.59
C PRO A 26 1.36 -26.55 -13.06
N GLN A 27 2.14 -27.16 -13.94
CA GLN A 27 1.86 -27.25 -15.37
C GLN A 27 1.39 -28.66 -15.75
N ARG A 28 0.51 -28.78 -16.74
CA ARG A 28 0.05 -30.10 -17.23
C ARG A 28 1.20 -30.96 -17.76
N LYS A 29 2.24 -30.33 -18.31
CA LYS A 29 3.47 -30.96 -18.79
C LYS A 29 4.64 -30.00 -18.56
N GLY A 30 5.78 -30.50 -18.10
CA GLY A 30 6.99 -29.71 -17.84
C GLY A 30 7.08 -29.18 -16.42
N GLU A 31 8.13 -28.40 -16.16
CA GLU A 31 8.41 -27.79 -14.86
C GLU A 31 7.35 -26.75 -14.47
N PRO A 32 7.12 -26.52 -13.15
CA PRO A 32 6.22 -25.47 -12.68
C PRO A 32 6.62 -24.08 -13.17
N LEU A 33 5.62 -23.24 -13.46
CA LEU A 33 5.86 -21.82 -13.71
C LEU A 33 6.06 -21.11 -12.38
N ILE A 34 7.19 -20.41 -12.21
CA ILE A 34 7.46 -19.61 -11.02
C ILE A 34 7.06 -18.16 -11.29
N VAL A 35 6.11 -17.65 -10.50
CA VAL A 35 5.71 -16.25 -10.47
C VAL A 35 6.40 -15.59 -9.29
N SER A 36 7.36 -14.71 -9.57
CA SER A 36 8.21 -14.06 -8.54
C SER A 36 8.25 -12.53 -8.63
N GLU A 37 7.43 -11.95 -9.50
CA GLU A 37 7.36 -10.50 -9.73
C GLU A 37 5.90 -10.09 -9.95
N ASP A 38 5.56 -8.87 -9.54
CA ASP A 38 4.28 -8.27 -9.90
C ASP A 38 4.14 -8.13 -11.43
N GLU A 39 3.02 -8.59 -11.97
CA GLU A 39 2.78 -8.57 -13.41
C GLU A 39 2.09 -7.29 -13.90
N GLU A 40 1.32 -6.64 -13.02
CA GLU A 40 0.44 -5.54 -13.41
C GLU A 40 1.22 -4.30 -13.88
N ILE A 41 2.39 -4.10 -13.29
CA ILE A 41 3.31 -3.04 -13.64
C ILE A 41 3.71 -3.02 -15.12
N LYS A 42 3.69 -4.19 -15.78
CA LYS A 42 4.07 -4.36 -17.19
C LYS A 42 2.89 -4.04 -18.14
N LYS A 43 1.67 -3.87 -17.61
CA LYS A 43 0.42 -3.74 -18.39
C LYS A 43 0.00 -2.29 -18.61
N VAL A 44 0.95 -1.39 -18.87
CA VAL A 44 0.68 0.03 -19.12
C VAL A 44 1.18 0.49 -20.49
N LYS A 45 0.41 1.38 -21.13
CA LYS A 45 0.81 2.10 -22.35
C LYS A 45 0.76 3.59 -22.05
N PHE A 46 1.89 4.15 -21.61
CA PHE A 46 1.97 5.51 -21.08
C PHE A 46 1.41 6.56 -22.04
N GLU A 47 1.70 6.42 -23.34
CA GLU A 47 1.24 7.30 -24.40
C GLU A 47 -0.29 7.34 -24.56
N LYS A 48 -0.99 6.31 -24.07
CA LYS A 48 -2.45 6.21 -24.15
C LYS A 48 -3.19 6.77 -22.95
N ILE A 49 -2.51 6.97 -21.81
CA ILE A 49 -3.15 7.31 -20.53
C ILE A 49 -4.01 8.56 -20.65
N ALA A 50 -3.49 9.63 -21.25
CA ALA A 50 -4.21 10.90 -21.39
C ALA A 50 -5.44 10.83 -22.32
N GLY A 51 -5.48 9.85 -23.22
CA GLY A 51 -6.57 9.66 -24.17
C GLY A 51 -7.64 8.66 -23.70
N LEU A 52 -7.49 8.05 -22.52
CA LEU A 52 -8.47 7.09 -22.01
C LEU A 52 -9.77 7.80 -21.62
N ARG A 53 -10.89 7.20 -22.02
CA ARG A 53 -12.21 7.64 -21.60
C ARG A 53 -12.45 7.28 -20.13
N ALA A 54 -13.24 8.10 -19.44
CA ALA A 54 -13.69 7.82 -18.11
C ALA A 54 -14.46 6.49 -18.05
N ALA A 55 -14.18 5.67 -17.04
CA ALA A 55 -14.67 4.31 -16.92
C ALA A 55 -16.02 4.22 -16.19
N PHE A 56 -16.32 5.17 -15.29
CA PHE A 56 -17.46 5.08 -14.38
C PHE A 56 -18.60 6.05 -14.73
N THR A 57 -18.28 7.27 -15.14
CA THR A 57 -19.25 8.30 -15.54
C THR A 57 -18.75 9.06 -16.76
N LYS A 58 -19.66 9.53 -17.63
CA LYS A 58 -19.28 10.19 -18.89
C LYS A 58 -18.44 11.46 -18.68
N GLU A 59 -18.72 12.19 -17.61
CA GLU A 59 -18.06 13.46 -17.25
C GLU A 59 -16.97 13.26 -16.16
N GLY A 60 -16.70 12.01 -15.79
CA GLY A 60 -15.73 11.68 -14.75
C GLY A 60 -14.27 11.77 -15.20
N THR A 61 -13.36 11.57 -14.25
CA THR A 61 -11.91 11.59 -14.49
C THR A 61 -11.23 10.25 -14.19
N ALA A 62 -11.92 9.33 -13.53
CA ALA A 62 -11.41 7.99 -13.26
C ALA A 62 -11.47 7.13 -14.53
N THR A 63 -10.33 6.58 -14.92
CA THR A 63 -10.09 5.75 -16.11
C THR A 63 -9.44 4.43 -15.68
N ALA A 64 -9.35 3.47 -16.60
CA ALA A 64 -8.67 2.21 -16.34
C ALA A 64 -7.18 2.35 -15.96
N ALA A 65 -6.50 3.44 -16.34
CA ALA A 65 -5.07 3.62 -16.04
C ALA A 65 -4.76 4.45 -14.78
N ASN A 66 -5.78 5.07 -14.16
CA ASN A 66 -5.64 5.81 -12.90
C ASN A 66 -6.53 5.24 -11.78
N SER A 67 -7.06 4.03 -12.00
CA SER A 67 -7.75 3.20 -11.02
C SER A 67 -6.91 1.95 -10.82
N SER A 68 -6.92 1.38 -9.62
CA SER A 68 -6.37 0.03 -9.43
C SER A 68 -7.17 -1.00 -10.23
N THR A 69 -6.51 -2.09 -10.59
CA THR A 69 -7.14 -3.20 -11.33
C THR A 69 -7.66 -4.27 -10.40
N ILE A 70 -8.29 -5.31 -10.98
CA ILE A 70 -8.72 -6.50 -10.25
C ILE A 70 -7.57 -7.48 -10.30
N ASN A 71 -7.09 -7.93 -9.14
CA ASN A 71 -5.88 -8.73 -9.04
C ASN A 71 -6.05 -9.87 -8.04
N ASP A 72 -5.21 -10.89 -8.21
CA ASP A 72 -5.06 -12.01 -7.31
C ASP A 72 -3.78 -11.83 -6.48
N GLY A 73 -3.86 -12.10 -5.17
CA GLY A 73 -2.71 -11.98 -4.29
C GLY A 73 -3.07 -12.23 -2.82
N ALA A 74 -2.04 -12.50 -2.02
CA ALA A 74 -2.14 -12.70 -0.58
C ALA A 74 -0.94 -12.05 0.11
N SER A 75 -1.12 -11.64 1.36
CA SER A 75 -0.05 -11.16 2.23
C SER A 75 -0.34 -11.63 3.65
N ALA A 76 0.70 -12.00 4.39
CA ALA A 76 0.60 -12.53 5.74
C ALA A 76 1.70 -11.91 6.62
N LEU A 77 1.34 -11.66 7.88
CA LEU A 77 2.23 -11.11 8.89
C LEU A 77 2.22 -12.06 10.08
N VAL A 78 3.39 -12.30 10.68
CA VAL A 78 3.50 -13.00 11.97
C VAL A 78 3.60 -11.94 13.06
N ILE A 79 2.64 -11.93 13.98
CA ILE A 79 2.61 -11.02 15.12
C ILE A 79 2.97 -11.80 16.38
N ALA A 80 3.90 -11.26 17.17
CA ALA A 80 4.36 -11.86 18.41
C ALA A 80 4.35 -10.83 19.53
N SER A 81 4.05 -11.27 20.75
CA SER A 81 4.29 -10.49 21.96
C SER A 81 5.78 -10.41 22.26
N GLU A 82 6.19 -9.43 23.06
CA GLU A 82 7.57 -9.32 23.55
C GLU A 82 8.02 -10.61 24.28
N GLU A 83 7.14 -11.22 25.07
CA GLU A 83 7.41 -12.50 25.72
C GLU A 83 7.69 -13.61 24.71
N ALA A 84 6.90 -13.72 23.64
CA ALA A 84 7.09 -14.72 22.60
C ALA A 84 8.40 -14.48 21.82
N ILE A 85 8.74 -13.21 21.56
CA ILE A 85 10.00 -12.80 20.93
C ILE A 85 11.19 -13.29 21.76
N LEU A 86 11.19 -13.01 23.07
CA LEU A 86 12.25 -13.44 23.99
C LEU A 86 12.32 -14.97 24.12
N LYS A 87 11.16 -15.62 24.26
CA LYS A 87 11.07 -17.08 24.44
C LYS A 87 11.57 -17.86 23.23
N HIS A 88 11.30 -17.37 22.03
CA HIS A 88 11.62 -18.06 20.79
C HIS A 88 12.86 -17.49 20.06
N GLY A 89 13.52 -16.47 20.63
CA GLY A 89 14.69 -15.84 20.03
C GLY A 89 14.42 -15.20 18.68
N LEU A 90 13.24 -14.58 18.51
CA LEU A 90 12.83 -13.96 17.25
C LEU A 90 13.45 -12.57 17.10
N THR A 91 13.71 -12.15 15.87
CA THR A 91 14.12 -10.77 15.54
C THR A 91 12.95 -10.08 14.84
N PRO A 92 12.24 -9.15 15.50
CA PRO A 92 11.15 -8.41 14.85
C PRO A 92 11.70 -7.45 13.80
N ILE A 93 10.97 -7.27 12.70
CA ILE A 93 11.33 -6.31 11.63
C ILE A 93 10.67 -4.93 11.81
N ALA A 94 9.62 -4.87 12.62
CA ALA A 94 8.88 -3.66 12.96
C ALA A 94 8.07 -3.88 14.24
N ARG A 95 7.66 -2.79 14.88
CA ARG A 95 6.76 -2.76 16.03
C ARG A 95 5.47 -2.04 15.67
N ILE A 96 4.32 -2.64 16.00
CA ILE A 96 3.02 -1.97 15.90
C ILE A 96 2.91 -0.99 17.08
N VAL A 97 2.85 0.30 16.78
CA VAL A 97 2.76 1.35 17.82
C VAL A 97 1.31 1.65 18.17
N SER A 98 0.46 1.78 17.15
CA SER A 98 -0.97 2.03 17.31
C SER A 98 -1.73 1.65 16.03
N PHE A 99 -3.06 1.62 16.13
CA PHE A 99 -3.95 1.52 14.99
C PHE A 99 -5.28 2.23 15.29
N ALA A 100 -6.03 2.55 14.24
CA ALA A 100 -7.35 3.14 14.35
C ALA A 100 -8.22 2.86 13.14
N ASP A 101 -9.52 2.78 13.40
CA ASP A 101 -10.56 2.80 12.38
C ASP A 101 -11.32 4.12 12.44
N ALA A 102 -11.78 4.59 11.29
CA ALA A 102 -12.66 5.73 11.17
C ALA A 102 -13.69 5.47 10.08
N ALA A 103 -14.83 6.16 10.16
CA ALA A 103 -15.86 6.08 9.14
C ALA A 103 -16.59 7.41 9.00
N HIS A 104 -17.15 7.61 7.82
CA HIS A 104 -18.13 8.65 7.50
C HIS A 104 -19.04 8.14 6.37
N GLU A 105 -19.86 9.01 5.77
CA GLU A 105 -20.93 8.58 4.88
C GLU A 105 -20.40 7.73 3.70
N PRO A 106 -21.14 6.70 3.25
CA PRO A 106 -20.62 5.72 2.28
C PRO A 106 -20.05 6.32 0.99
N GLN A 107 -20.63 7.40 0.48
CA GLN A 107 -20.16 8.11 -0.72
C GLN A 107 -18.80 8.78 -0.54
N TRP A 108 -18.35 8.98 0.70
CA TRP A 108 -17.11 9.64 1.04
C TRP A 108 -15.98 8.70 1.42
N PHE A 109 -16.16 7.37 1.31
CA PHE A 109 -15.14 6.37 1.69
C PHE A 109 -13.73 6.68 1.17
N THR A 110 -13.60 7.34 0.01
CA THR A 110 -12.34 7.75 -0.59
C THR A 110 -11.51 8.71 0.26
N THR A 111 -12.12 9.47 1.18
CA THR A 111 -11.43 10.38 2.11
C THR A 111 -11.46 9.89 3.55
N ALA A 112 -12.09 8.77 3.87
CA ALA A 112 -12.02 8.16 5.20
C ALA A 112 -10.58 7.94 5.74
N PRO A 113 -9.56 7.64 4.90
CA PRO A 113 -8.17 7.56 5.36
C PRO A 113 -7.65 8.86 6.02
N THR A 114 -8.18 10.03 5.66
CA THR A 114 -7.80 11.32 6.28
C THR A 114 -8.32 11.46 7.70
N LEU A 115 -9.24 10.59 8.13
CA LEU A 115 -9.73 10.50 9.50
C LEU A 115 -8.97 9.41 10.29
N ALA A 116 -8.78 8.23 9.68
CA ALA A 116 -8.15 7.09 10.34
C ALA A 116 -6.66 7.33 10.64
N ALA A 117 -5.90 7.89 9.69
CA ALA A 117 -4.46 8.08 9.86
C ALA A 117 -4.12 9.08 10.99
N PRO A 118 -4.71 10.30 11.05
CA PRO A 118 -4.45 11.20 12.18
C PRO A 118 -4.87 10.61 13.53
N LEU A 119 -5.94 9.81 13.57
CA LEU A 119 -6.36 9.13 14.79
C LEU A 119 -5.34 8.08 15.26
N ALA A 120 -4.80 7.29 14.34
CA ALA A 120 -3.73 6.32 14.65
C ALA A 120 -2.46 7.04 15.11
N ILE A 121 -2.02 8.08 14.39
CA ILE A 121 -0.85 8.92 14.76
C ILE A 121 -1.01 9.49 16.18
N LYS A 122 -2.17 10.07 16.48
CA LYS A 122 -2.48 10.59 17.82
C LYS A 122 -2.43 9.51 18.90
N ARG A 123 -2.96 8.31 18.61
CA ARG A 123 -2.91 7.16 19.55
C ARG A 123 -1.50 6.66 19.79
N ALA A 124 -0.59 6.82 18.83
CA ALA A 124 0.83 6.54 19.00
C ALA A 124 1.55 7.58 19.87
N GLY A 125 0.89 8.71 20.21
CA GLY A 125 1.53 9.83 20.89
C GLY A 125 2.51 10.59 19.99
N LEU A 126 2.33 10.49 18.67
CA LEU A 126 3.18 11.12 17.66
C LEU A 126 2.48 12.31 17.01
N GLU A 127 3.27 13.18 16.40
CA GLU A 127 2.83 14.20 15.47
C GLU A 127 2.97 13.73 14.02
N LYS A 128 2.16 14.30 13.12
CA LYS A 128 2.21 13.98 11.68
C LYS A 128 3.61 14.17 11.07
N SER A 129 4.38 15.14 11.58
CA SER A 129 5.75 15.43 11.15
C SER A 129 6.77 14.37 11.54
N GLU A 130 6.42 13.45 12.44
CA GLU A 130 7.29 12.35 12.86
C GLU A 130 7.09 11.09 12.01
N ILE A 131 6.11 11.08 11.10
CA ILE A 131 5.91 9.98 10.16
C ILE A 131 6.79 10.20 8.93
N ASP A 132 7.77 9.32 8.74
CA ASP A 132 8.75 9.41 7.67
C ASP A 132 8.19 8.94 6.33
N TYR A 133 7.35 7.89 6.36
CA TYR A 133 6.76 7.30 5.15
C TYR A 133 5.31 6.87 5.35
N TYR A 134 4.54 6.95 4.27
CA TYR A 134 3.13 6.56 4.22
C TYR A 134 2.92 5.53 3.12
N GLU A 135 2.14 4.51 3.42
CA GLU A 135 1.54 3.62 2.43
C GLU A 135 0.02 3.84 2.44
N VAL A 136 -0.49 4.53 1.42
CA VAL A 136 -1.90 4.87 1.27
C VAL A 136 -2.44 4.08 0.08
N ASN A 137 -3.34 3.13 0.32
CA ASN A 137 -3.81 2.25 -0.75
C ASN A 137 -4.47 3.03 -1.90
N GLU A 138 -3.97 2.83 -3.11
CA GLU A 138 -4.40 3.54 -4.33
C GLU A 138 -5.61 2.85 -4.98
N ALA A 139 -6.75 2.76 -4.29
CA ALA A 139 -7.98 2.26 -4.93
C ALA A 139 -8.25 3.03 -6.25
N PHE A 140 -8.03 4.35 -6.19
CA PHE A 140 -7.92 5.26 -7.33
C PHE A 140 -6.77 6.24 -7.08
N SER A 141 -6.12 6.76 -8.13
CA SER A 141 -5.08 7.79 -7.98
C SER A 141 -5.59 9.03 -7.23
N VAL A 142 -6.87 9.38 -7.39
CA VAL A 142 -7.47 10.53 -6.70
C VAL A 142 -7.55 10.33 -5.17
N VAL A 143 -7.58 9.09 -4.68
CA VAL A 143 -7.64 8.80 -3.23
C VAL A 143 -6.36 9.27 -2.55
N THR A 144 -5.20 8.91 -3.08
CA THR A 144 -3.91 9.33 -2.52
C THR A 144 -3.65 10.82 -2.74
N MET A 145 -4.06 11.37 -3.89
CA MET A 145 -4.00 12.82 -4.12
C MET A 145 -4.86 13.60 -3.11
N ALA A 146 -6.07 13.13 -2.81
CA ALA A 146 -6.94 13.75 -1.82
C ALA A 146 -6.35 13.63 -0.41
N PHE A 147 -5.82 12.45 -0.04
CA PHE A 147 -5.14 12.24 1.23
C PHE A 147 -3.98 13.23 1.42
N ASN A 148 -3.10 13.34 0.43
CA ASN A 148 -1.94 14.23 0.45
C ASN A 148 -2.37 15.69 0.58
N LYS A 149 -3.41 16.10 -0.16
CA LYS A 149 -3.94 17.46 -0.13
C LYS A 149 -4.57 17.81 1.22
N GLU A 150 -5.48 16.98 1.72
CA GLU A 150 -6.22 17.22 2.96
C GLU A 150 -5.29 17.25 4.18
N LEU A 151 -4.30 16.36 4.21
CA LEU A 151 -3.36 16.30 5.31
C LEU A 151 -2.10 17.14 5.08
N ASN A 152 -1.98 17.85 3.96
CA ASN A 152 -0.79 18.61 3.57
C ASN A 152 0.50 17.77 3.73
N ILE A 153 0.51 16.61 3.06
CA ILE A 153 1.61 15.63 3.05
C ILE A 153 2.27 15.68 1.66
N SER A 154 3.61 15.64 1.64
CA SER A 154 4.37 15.57 0.40
C SER A 154 4.22 14.20 -0.27
N GLU A 155 3.99 14.17 -1.58
CA GLU A 155 3.94 12.93 -2.34
C GLU A 155 5.26 12.15 -2.34
N ASN A 156 6.38 12.79 -1.99
CA ASN A 156 7.70 12.17 -1.96
C ASN A 156 7.89 11.16 -0.82
N ILE A 157 6.98 11.17 0.16
CA ILE A 157 6.98 10.24 1.30
C ILE A 157 5.77 9.32 1.31
N VAL A 158 4.98 9.27 0.23
CA VAL A 158 3.75 8.47 0.12
C VAL A 158 3.93 7.49 -1.03
N ASN A 159 3.76 6.19 -0.80
CA ASN A 159 3.88 5.12 -1.81
C ASN A 159 5.17 5.23 -2.63
N VAL A 160 6.31 5.26 -1.93
CA VAL A 160 7.62 5.58 -2.54
C VAL A 160 8.12 4.48 -3.47
N ASN A 161 7.65 3.25 -3.28
CA ASN A 161 7.90 2.11 -4.17
C ASN A 161 6.72 1.87 -5.15
N GLY A 162 5.78 2.81 -5.24
CA GLY A 162 4.55 2.71 -6.03
C GLY A 162 3.41 2.07 -5.25
N GLY A 163 2.23 1.95 -5.86
CA GLY A 163 1.02 1.56 -5.14
C GLY A 163 0.03 0.77 -6.00
N ALA A 164 -1.20 0.61 -5.51
CA ALA A 164 -2.18 -0.30 -6.11
C ALA A 164 -2.60 0.06 -7.55
N VAL A 165 -2.37 1.29 -8.03
CA VAL A 165 -2.64 1.65 -9.44
C VAL A 165 -1.67 0.95 -10.39
N SER A 166 -0.46 0.62 -9.94
CA SER A 166 0.57 -0.07 -10.75
C SER A 166 0.84 -1.50 -10.30
N LEU A 167 0.66 -1.81 -9.01
CA LEU A 167 0.92 -3.13 -8.42
C LEU A 167 -0.35 -3.99 -8.33
N GLY A 168 -1.53 -3.37 -8.44
CA GLY A 168 -2.81 -4.05 -8.33
C GLY A 168 -3.43 -4.05 -6.93
N HIS A 169 -4.69 -4.49 -6.86
CA HIS A 169 -5.53 -4.42 -5.66
C HIS A 169 -6.31 -5.71 -5.39
N PRO A 170 -5.64 -6.77 -4.88
CA PRO A 170 -6.34 -7.92 -4.30
C PRO A 170 -7.03 -7.48 -3.00
N LEU A 171 -8.34 -7.20 -3.06
CA LEU A 171 -9.10 -6.46 -2.04
C LEU A 171 -8.83 -6.94 -0.60
N GLY A 172 -8.97 -8.23 -0.34
CA GLY A 172 -8.81 -8.81 1.00
C GLY A 172 -7.35 -8.88 1.49
N ALA A 173 -6.38 -8.78 0.59
CA ALA A 173 -4.96 -8.87 0.91
C ALA A 173 -4.27 -7.49 1.00
N SER A 174 -4.86 -6.46 0.37
CA SER A 174 -4.17 -5.19 0.16
C SER A 174 -3.81 -4.46 1.43
N GLY A 175 -4.60 -4.61 2.50
CA GLY A 175 -4.26 -4.04 3.82
C GLY A 175 -2.99 -4.64 4.42
N ALA A 176 -2.89 -5.97 4.46
CA ALA A 176 -1.66 -6.64 4.91
C ALA A 176 -0.48 -6.36 3.95
N ARG A 177 -0.75 -6.27 2.65
CA ARG A 177 0.26 -5.99 1.62
C ARG A 177 0.88 -4.60 1.81
N ILE A 178 0.09 -3.54 1.95
CA ILE A 178 0.64 -2.19 2.20
C ILE A 178 1.40 -2.10 3.54
N THR A 179 0.98 -2.85 4.56
CA THR A 179 1.71 -2.93 5.84
C THR A 179 3.05 -3.64 5.67
N THR A 180 3.09 -4.70 4.87
CA THR A 180 4.33 -5.42 4.53
C THR A 180 5.29 -4.50 3.77
N THR A 181 4.80 -3.84 2.72
CA THR A 181 5.61 -2.89 1.93
C THR A 181 6.13 -1.75 2.80
N LEU A 182 5.29 -1.18 3.68
CA LEU A 182 5.72 -0.12 4.60
C LEU A 182 6.86 -0.57 5.52
N ALA A 183 6.79 -1.79 6.08
CA ALA A 183 7.83 -2.31 6.95
C ALA A 183 9.18 -2.40 6.23
N HIS A 184 9.19 -2.84 4.97
CA HIS A 184 10.40 -2.91 4.15
C HIS A 184 10.89 -1.52 3.73
N VAL A 185 9.99 -0.61 3.34
CA VAL A 185 10.33 0.78 3.03
C VAL A 185 11.04 1.47 4.19
N LEU A 186 10.58 1.27 5.43
CA LEU A 186 11.25 1.85 6.61
C LEU A 186 12.69 1.34 6.75
N GLN A 187 12.93 0.05 6.50
CA GLN A 187 14.27 -0.55 6.53
C GLN A 187 15.15 -0.02 5.38
N GLU A 188 14.63 -0.04 4.15
CA GLU A 188 15.34 0.41 2.93
C GLU A 188 15.73 1.89 2.96
N LYS A 189 14.87 2.73 3.54
CA LYS A 189 15.02 4.19 3.52
C LYS A 189 15.49 4.78 4.84
N ASP A 190 15.89 3.92 5.77
CA ASP A 190 16.29 4.30 7.13
C ASP A 190 15.21 5.14 7.88
N GLY A 191 13.93 4.91 7.57
CA GLY A 191 12.82 5.56 8.27
C GLY A 191 12.62 4.99 9.68
N LYS A 192 12.07 5.80 10.59
CA LYS A 192 11.73 5.39 11.95
C LYS A 192 10.26 5.04 12.08
N TYR A 193 9.35 5.96 11.73
CA TYR A 193 7.91 5.73 11.86
C TYR A 193 7.22 5.76 10.50
N GLY A 194 6.28 4.84 10.30
CA GLY A 194 5.47 4.75 9.10
C GLY A 194 3.99 4.65 9.40
N CYS A 195 3.16 5.12 8.46
CA CYS A 195 1.70 4.98 8.53
C CYS A 195 1.15 4.26 7.29
N ALA A 196 0.54 3.10 7.46
CA ALA A 196 -0.22 2.42 6.42
C ALA A 196 -1.71 2.69 6.62
N THR A 197 -2.44 3.06 5.56
CA THR A 197 -3.87 3.35 5.63
C THR A 197 -4.59 3.03 4.32
N LEU A 198 -5.85 2.63 4.42
CA LEU A 198 -6.70 2.29 3.28
C LEU A 198 -8.16 2.62 3.55
N CYS A 199 -8.90 2.90 2.48
CA CYS A 199 -10.35 3.00 2.52
C CYS A 199 -11.00 1.63 2.30
N ASN A 200 -12.21 1.45 2.83
CA ASN A 200 -13.06 0.30 2.55
C ASN A 200 -14.46 0.76 2.13
N GLY A 201 -15.08 -0.02 1.25
CA GLY A 201 -16.46 0.23 0.81
C GLY A 201 -17.41 0.35 2.01
N GLY A 202 -18.39 1.25 1.90
CA GLY A 202 -19.32 1.56 3.00
C GLY A 202 -18.93 2.77 3.85
N GLY A 203 -17.82 3.45 3.55
CA GLY A 203 -17.46 4.72 4.20
C GLY A 203 -16.36 4.61 5.25
N GLY A 204 -15.71 3.45 5.40
CA GLY A 204 -14.69 3.21 6.42
C GLY A 204 -13.26 3.38 5.93
N ALA A 205 -12.34 3.46 6.88
CA ALA A 205 -10.91 3.29 6.68
C ALA A 205 -10.25 2.74 7.95
N SER A 206 -9.11 2.08 7.75
CA SER A 206 -8.24 1.61 8.83
C SER A 206 -6.83 2.14 8.61
N ALA A 207 -6.13 2.47 9.70
CA ALA A 207 -4.75 2.91 9.69
C ALA A 207 -3.94 2.21 10.79
N ILE A 208 -2.66 1.94 10.52
CA ILE A 208 -1.70 1.34 11.44
C ILE A 208 -0.39 2.13 11.42
N ILE A 209 0.19 2.33 12.60
CA ILE A 209 1.50 2.97 12.79
C ILE A 209 2.54 1.89 13.11
N LEU A 210 3.60 1.87 12.32
CA LEU A 210 4.76 1.01 12.51
C LEU A 210 5.96 1.85 12.97
N GLU A 211 6.77 1.28 13.84
CA GLU A 211 8.12 1.73 14.13
C GLU A 211 9.12 0.69 13.63
N LYS A 212 10.19 1.14 12.99
CA LYS A 212 11.34 0.31 12.63
C LYS A 212 12.12 -0.13 13.88
N ILE A 213 12.47 -1.42 13.95
CA ILE A 213 13.36 -1.99 14.97
C ILE A 213 14.76 -2.22 14.37
#